data_AF-A0A7X8WGA4-F1
#
_entry.id   AF-A0A7X8WGA4-F1
#
_cell.length_a   1.000
_cell.length_b   1.000
_cell.length_c   1.000
_cell.angle_alpha   90.00
_cell.angle_beta   90.00
_cell.angle_gamma   90.00
#
_symmetry.space_group_name_H-M   'P 1'
#
loop_
_entity.id
_entity.type
_entity.pdbx_description
1 polymer ?
#
loop_
_entity_poly.entity_id
_entity_poly.type
_entity_poly.pdbx_seq_one_letter_code
_entity_poly.pdbx_strand_id
1 'polypeptide(L)'
;MSTFNSSGIVLSDTPVPDIFIAEYMPNLSGLAVKLYILALHLHAASGAPIAIDDVGRKLSCAQTDLQTALDELEELKLIAFNRAQGQFTPNDVKQIELSRYFQPRATGDAKAVARHARVNPKRREAISSINQSFFQGIMSPRWYYSIDEWFDRFGFEPNVMYSLFQECADRNKLNPYYVGAVAEDWHGRGIRNYDDLERDARQREKINAMTRLVGNLLNKDMTAFDRRLVNKWVNEFNYDADLITHALRLSTRLHSPNMDYFDKVLTAWHEAGVTDVATARAHQEEFRRSRQSANMSHSAESGNSSAASGRGAAYAGGNRRRKPAAEGNFEQRVYDENFWADFYDDGLLATTDDANDSAAGGATDSVAGDANDSVAGDSNDHDADNVTD
;
A
#
# COMPACT_ATOMS: atom_id res chain seq x y z
N MET A 1 -28.91 30.44 4.85
CA MET A 1 -29.86 31.23 5.66
C MET A 1 -30.10 30.51 6.97
N SER A 2 -29.67 31.08 8.09
CA SER A 2 -30.41 31.00 9.36
C SER A 2 -30.04 32.22 10.18
N THR A 3 -30.99 33.13 10.29
CA THR A 3 -30.91 34.41 11.00
C THR A 3 -31.46 34.20 12.40
N PHE A 4 -30.60 33.91 13.37
CA PHE A 4 -30.93 34.00 14.79
C PHE A 4 -29.90 34.91 15.46
N ASN A 5 -30.01 36.21 15.20
CA ASN A 5 -29.33 37.20 16.02
C ASN A 5 -30.41 37.91 16.85
N SER A 6 -30.87 37.24 17.91
CA SER A 6 -31.81 37.81 18.88
C SER A 6 -31.02 38.52 19.96
N SER A 7 -30.83 39.83 19.76
CA SER A 7 -30.24 40.74 20.71
C SER A 7 -31.14 40.91 21.94
N GLY A 8 -31.01 40.02 22.91
CA GLY A 8 -31.66 40.12 24.21
C GLY A 8 -30.93 39.23 25.21
N ILE A 9 -30.52 39.79 26.34
CA ILE A 9 -29.79 39.14 27.45
C ILE A 9 -30.44 37.83 27.94
N VAL A 10 -31.68 37.54 27.54
CA VAL A 10 -32.46 36.35 27.90
C VAL A 10 -32.25 35.16 26.94
N LEU A 11 -31.82 35.40 25.70
CA LEU A 11 -31.66 34.36 24.65
C LEU A 11 -30.22 34.35 24.13
N SER A 12 -29.26 34.11 25.02
CA SER A 12 -27.84 34.01 24.70
C SER A 12 -27.44 32.59 24.29
N ASP A 13 -26.61 32.46 23.26
CA ASP A 13 -26.01 31.18 22.87
C ASP A 13 -24.82 30.82 23.75
N THR A 14 -24.64 29.52 24.01
CA THR A 14 -23.46 29.00 24.69
C THR A 14 -22.53 28.36 23.66
N PRO A 15 -21.39 28.99 23.33
CA PRO A 15 -20.47 28.45 22.33
C PRO A 15 -19.78 27.20 22.89
N VAL A 16 -20.03 26.05 22.27
CA VAL A 16 -19.30 24.80 22.54
C VAL A 16 -18.17 24.68 21.52
N PRO A 17 -16.90 24.49 21.94
CA PRO A 17 -15.81 24.31 20.99
C PRO A 17 -15.99 23.06 20.11
N ASP A 18 -15.85 23.19 18.78
CA ASP A 18 -15.96 22.03 17.86
C ASP A 18 -14.98 20.90 18.20
N ILE A 19 -13.80 21.26 18.72
CA ILE A 19 -12.80 20.32 19.23
C ILE A 19 -13.33 19.44 20.37
N PHE A 20 -14.20 19.97 21.22
CA PHE A 20 -14.87 19.19 22.25
C PHE A 20 -15.83 18.17 21.61
N ILE A 21 -16.58 18.60 20.59
CA ILE A 21 -17.55 17.74 19.88
C ILE A 21 -16.83 16.62 19.13
N ALA A 22 -15.73 16.93 18.45
CA ALA A 22 -14.99 15.99 17.63
C ALA A 22 -14.20 14.95 18.45
N GLU A 23 -13.50 15.38 19.52
CA GLU A 23 -12.51 14.54 20.21
C GLU A 23 -12.99 13.99 21.54
N TYR A 24 -13.74 14.80 22.30
CA TYR A 24 -14.03 14.52 23.70
C TYR A 24 -15.44 13.95 23.89
N MET A 25 -16.44 14.52 23.22
CA MET A 25 -17.84 14.11 23.33
C MET A 25 -18.10 12.63 23.05
N PRO A 26 -17.49 11.96 22.04
CA PRO A 26 -17.78 10.55 21.76
C PRO A 26 -17.35 9.59 22.88
N ASN A 27 -16.39 10.01 23.70
CA ASN A 27 -15.78 9.18 24.76
C ASN A 27 -16.35 9.49 26.16
N LEU A 28 -17.23 10.48 26.28
CA LEU A 28 -17.81 10.93 27.55
C LEU A 28 -19.17 10.29 27.80
N SER A 29 -19.51 10.09 29.07
CA SER A 29 -20.87 9.71 29.44
C SER A 29 -21.87 10.82 29.09
N GLY A 30 -23.12 10.44 28.81
CA GLY A 30 -24.17 11.41 28.49
C GLY A 30 -24.42 12.43 29.62
N LEU A 31 -24.13 12.07 30.87
CA LEU A 31 -24.20 12.99 32.01
C LEU A 31 -23.02 13.97 32.01
N ALA A 32 -21.80 13.51 31.73
CA ALA A 32 -20.62 14.36 31.63
C ALA A 32 -20.73 15.39 30.49
N VAL A 33 -21.29 15.01 29.33
CA VAL A 33 -21.56 15.97 28.24
C VAL A 33 -22.55 17.06 28.66
N LYS A 34 -23.66 16.67 29.30
CA LYS A 34 -24.65 17.63 29.84
C LYS A 34 -24.03 18.57 30.87
N LEU A 35 -23.21 18.00 31.77
CA LEU A 35 -22.53 18.76 32.81
C LEU A 35 -21.56 19.77 32.22
N TYR A 36 -20.76 19.37 31.22
CA TYR A 36 -19.79 20.24 30.58
C TYR A 36 -20.46 21.41 29.84
N ILE A 37 -21.52 21.15 29.07
CA ILE A 37 -22.26 22.22 28.36
C ILE A 37 -22.92 23.19 29.36
N LEU A 38 -23.54 22.65 30.42
CA LEU A 38 -24.11 23.49 31.49
C LEU A 38 -23.03 24.30 32.20
N ALA A 39 -21.85 23.72 32.43
CA ALA A 39 -20.72 24.41 33.03
C ALA A 39 -20.22 25.58 32.17
N LEU A 40 -20.11 25.38 30.85
CA LEU A 40 -19.78 26.46 29.91
C LEU A 40 -20.80 27.59 29.99
N HIS A 41 -22.09 27.27 30.04
CA HIS A 41 -23.15 28.28 30.15
C HIS A 41 -23.06 29.10 31.46
N LEU A 42 -22.92 28.43 32.60
CA LEU A 42 -22.85 29.08 33.92
C LEU A 42 -21.58 29.91 34.07
N HIS A 43 -20.45 29.41 33.56
CA HIS A 43 -19.18 30.12 33.60
C HIS A 43 -19.17 31.30 32.64
N ALA A 44 -19.77 31.19 31.44
CA ALA A 44 -19.88 32.31 30.50
C ALA A 44 -20.74 33.45 31.06
N ALA A 45 -21.77 33.14 31.85
CA ALA A 45 -22.65 34.15 32.44
C ALA A 45 -22.05 34.87 33.65
N SER A 46 -21.23 34.18 34.47
CA SER A 46 -20.77 34.69 35.77
C SER A 46 -19.26 34.89 35.89
N GLY A 47 -18.46 34.21 35.07
CA GLY A 47 -17.00 34.12 35.21
C GLY A 47 -16.54 33.43 36.51
N ALA A 48 -17.48 32.97 37.34
CA ALA A 48 -17.20 32.45 38.68
C ALA A 48 -17.01 30.93 38.67
N PRO A 49 -16.35 30.37 39.70
CA PRO A 49 -16.37 28.95 39.99
C PRO A 49 -17.79 28.44 40.24
N ILE A 50 -18.09 27.23 39.78
CA ILE A 50 -19.42 26.63 39.82
C ILE A 50 -19.51 25.69 41.01
N ALA A 51 -20.50 25.89 41.88
CA ALA A 51 -20.77 24.97 42.98
C ALA A 51 -21.45 23.68 42.49
N ILE A 52 -21.00 22.53 42.98
CA ILE A 52 -21.55 21.21 42.63
C ILE A 52 -23.05 21.14 42.94
N ASP A 53 -23.48 21.71 44.07
CA ASP A 53 -24.86 21.65 44.54
C ASP A 53 -25.84 22.36 43.60
N ASP A 54 -25.39 23.40 42.90
CA ASP A 54 -26.21 24.14 41.95
C ASP A 54 -26.42 23.35 40.65
N VAL A 55 -25.41 22.57 40.26
CA VAL A 55 -25.44 21.69 39.09
C VAL A 55 -26.28 20.45 39.37
N GLY A 56 -26.09 19.82 40.53
CA GLY A 56 -26.85 18.64 40.95
C GLY A 56 -28.36 18.91 41.03
N ARG A 57 -28.75 20.08 41.55
CA ARG A 57 -30.17 20.51 41.57
C ARG A 57 -30.73 20.73 40.17
N LYS A 58 -29.96 21.33 39.25
CA LYS A 58 -30.41 21.58 37.87
C LYS A 58 -30.52 20.31 37.02
N LEU A 59 -29.61 19.36 37.20
CA LEU A 59 -29.56 18.12 36.43
C LEU A 59 -30.41 16.99 37.04
N SER A 60 -30.93 17.16 38.26
CA SER A 60 -31.76 16.16 38.96
C SER A 60 -31.11 14.77 39.01
N CYS A 61 -29.79 14.72 39.25
CA CYS A 61 -29.01 13.48 39.29
C CYS A 61 -28.53 13.15 40.71
N ALA A 62 -28.22 11.87 40.96
CA ALA A 62 -27.64 11.45 42.22
C ALA A 62 -26.23 12.04 42.41
N GLN A 63 -25.82 12.27 43.66
CA GLN A 63 -24.52 12.85 43.97
C GLN A 63 -23.36 11.93 43.55
N THR A 64 -23.56 10.62 43.58
CA THR A 64 -22.59 9.61 43.11
C THR A 64 -22.34 9.73 41.61
N ASP A 65 -23.41 9.83 40.82
CA ASP A 65 -23.31 9.92 39.36
C ASP A 65 -22.71 11.26 38.93
N LEU A 66 -23.02 12.32 39.69
CA LEU A 66 -22.45 13.65 39.50
C LEU A 66 -20.93 13.65 39.77
N GLN A 67 -20.48 12.95 40.82
CA GLN A 67 -19.05 12.79 41.12
C GLN A 67 -18.34 12.02 40.02
N THR A 68 -18.90 10.89 39.57
CA THR A 68 -18.34 10.11 38.45
C THR A 68 -18.19 10.95 37.18
N ALA A 69 -19.22 11.74 36.83
CA ALA A 69 -19.18 12.61 35.67
C ALA A 69 -18.15 13.75 35.81
N LEU A 70 -17.94 14.27 37.04
CA LEU A 70 -16.89 15.26 37.32
C LEU A 70 -15.49 14.63 37.22
N ASP A 71 -15.30 13.42 37.74
CA ASP A 71 -14.03 12.69 37.65
C ASP A 71 -13.68 12.39 36.17
N GLU A 72 -14.64 11.97 35.34
CA GLU A 72 -14.46 11.77 33.89
C GLU A 72 -13.95 13.05 33.19
N LEU A 73 -14.54 14.20 33.51
CA LEU A 73 -14.15 15.48 32.93
C LEU A 73 -12.80 15.99 33.48
N GLU A 74 -12.51 15.71 34.76
CA GLU A 74 -11.23 16.05 35.39
C GLU A 74 -10.07 15.21 34.80
N GLU A 75 -10.29 13.92 34.54
CA GLU A 75 -9.30 13.03 33.91
C GLU A 75 -8.90 13.53 32.51
N LEU A 76 -9.88 14.00 31.72
CA LEU A 76 -9.66 14.59 30.40
C LEU A 76 -9.18 16.05 30.46
N LYS A 77 -9.01 16.61 31.67
CA LYS A 77 -8.62 18.01 31.95
C LYS A 77 -9.58 19.05 31.38
N LEU A 78 -10.84 18.67 31.13
CA LEU A 78 -11.88 19.58 30.62
C LEU A 78 -12.38 20.54 31.69
N ILE A 79 -12.24 20.16 32.96
CA ILE A 79 -12.52 21.00 34.13
C ILE A 79 -11.34 21.00 35.10
N ALA A 80 -11.24 22.05 35.92
CA ALA A 80 -10.40 22.08 37.10
C ALA A 80 -11.30 22.01 38.33
N PHE A 81 -11.13 20.96 39.15
CA PHE A 81 -11.99 20.73 40.30
C PHE A 81 -11.28 21.08 41.62
N ASN A 82 -11.88 21.98 42.39
CA ASN A 82 -11.46 22.30 43.75
C ASN A 82 -12.31 21.51 44.75
N ARG A 83 -11.81 20.32 45.11
CA ARG A 83 -12.46 19.40 46.08
C ARG A 83 -12.68 20.02 47.46
N ALA A 84 -11.83 20.96 47.89
CA ALA A 84 -11.94 21.57 49.22
C ALA A 84 -13.11 22.55 49.33
N GLN A 85 -13.48 23.21 48.24
CA GLN A 85 -14.58 24.18 48.19
C GLN A 85 -15.84 23.62 47.52
N GLY A 86 -15.80 22.41 46.98
CA GLY A 86 -16.91 21.82 46.24
C GLY A 86 -17.26 22.62 44.98
N GLN A 87 -16.24 23.17 44.31
CA GLN A 87 -16.38 24.06 43.17
C GLN A 87 -15.51 23.63 42.01
N PHE A 88 -15.96 23.84 40.78
CA PHE A 88 -15.18 23.56 39.58
C PHE A 88 -15.29 24.67 38.53
N THR A 89 -14.30 24.74 37.65
CA THR A 89 -14.28 25.67 36.52
C THR A 89 -14.01 24.91 35.22
N PRO A 90 -14.74 25.17 34.13
CA PRO A 90 -14.40 24.61 32.83
C PRO A 90 -13.07 25.20 32.34
N ASN A 91 -12.21 24.36 31.80
CA ASN A 91 -10.95 24.80 31.21
C ASN A 91 -11.14 25.17 29.73
N ASP A 92 -10.30 26.08 29.22
CA ASP A 92 -10.27 26.40 27.80
C ASP A 92 -9.64 25.23 27.02
N VAL A 93 -10.50 24.41 26.42
CA VAL A 93 -10.11 23.23 25.64
C VAL A 93 -9.26 23.62 24.44
N LYS A 94 -9.49 24.80 23.85
CA LYS A 94 -8.66 25.29 22.75
C LYS A 94 -7.25 25.57 23.25
N GLN A 95 -7.09 26.24 24.40
CA GLN A 95 -5.79 26.46 25.00
C GLN A 95 -5.10 25.17 25.45
N ILE A 96 -5.83 24.21 26.00
CA ILE A 96 -5.27 22.90 26.37
C ILE A 96 -4.68 22.22 25.13
N GLU A 97 -5.45 22.13 24.05
CA GLU A 97 -5.00 21.49 22.83
C GLU A 97 -3.88 22.28 22.15
N LEU A 98 -3.99 23.61 22.08
CA LEU A 98 -2.90 24.48 21.63
C LEU A 98 -1.63 24.25 22.47
N SER A 99 -1.71 24.18 23.79
CA SER A 99 -0.54 23.94 24.64
C SER A 99 0.07 22.55 24.44
N ARG A 100 -0.74 21.53 24.13
CA ARG A 100 -0.27 20.17 23.82
C ARG A 100 0.49 20.13 22.49
N TYR A 101 0.04 20.87 21.48
CA TYR A 101 0.69 20.90 20.16
C TYR A 101 1.83 21.92 20.05
N PHE A 102 1.73 23.05 20.75
CA PHE A 102 2.69 24.16 20.70
C PHE A 102 3.65 24.21 21.89
N GLN A 103 3.81 23.11 22.64
CA GLN A 103 4.97 22.99 23.52
C GLN A 103 6.22 23.18 22.66
N PRO A 104 7.05 24.22 22.92
CA PRO A 104 8.30 24.37 22.22
C PRO A 104 9.15 23.19 22.64
N ARG A 105 9.22 22.15 21.81
CA ARG A 105 10.43 21.35 21.77
C ARG A 105 11.52 22.36 21.52
N ALA A 106 12.37 22.54 22.52
CA ALA A 106 13.51 23.44 22.50
C ALA A 106 14.48 22.96 21.40
N THR A 107 14.15 23.30 20.15
CA THR A 107 14.90 23.24 18.89
C THR A 107 13.91 23.45 17.74
N GLY A 108 13.56 24.71 17.47
CA GLY A 108 12.73 25.06 16.32
C GLY A 108 12.30 26.50 16.40
N ASP A 109 12.97 27.36 15.63
CA ASP A 109 12.76 28.80 15.60
C ASP A 109 11.27 29.19 15.54
N ALA A 110 10.83 30.04 16.48
CA ALA A 110 9.54 30.73 16.42
C ALA A 110 9.34 31.54 15.11
N LYS A 111 10.43 31.80 14.36
CA LYS A 111 10.42 32.39 13.01
C LYS A 111 10.02 31.44 11.88
N ALA A 112 10.06 30.12 12.06
CA ALA A 112 9.52 29.18 11.07
C ALA A 112 7.99 29.22 11.10
N VAL A 113 7.40 29.05 12.28
CA VAL A 113 5.94 29.04 12.50
C VAL A 113 5.26 30.34 12.00
N ALA A 114 5.88 31.50 12.22
CA ALA A 114 5.37 32.78 11.72
C ALA A 114 5.49 32.97 10.18
N ARG A 115 6.38 32.23 9.51
CA ARG A 115 6.50 32.27 8.03
C ARG A 115 5.40 31.45 7.35
N HIS A 116 4.91 30.39 7.99
CA HIS A 116 3.86 29.51 7.45
C HIS A 116 2.43 30.02 7.66
N ALA A 117 2.24 31.02 8.52
CA ALA A 117 0.98 31.77 8.64
C ALA A 117 0.61 32.57 7.37
N ARG A 118 1.53 32.69 6.40
CA ARG A 118 1.18 33.08 5.02
C ARG A 118 0.68 31.84 4.28
N VAL A 119 -0.54 31.46 4.63
CA VAL A 119 -1.37 30.41 4.05
C VAL A 119 -1.16 30.32 2.54
N ASN A 120 -0.40 29.33 2.06
CA ASN A 120 -0.42 28.96 0.66
C ASN A 120 -1.88 28.56 0.35
N PRO A 121 -2.61 29.30 -0.51
CA PRO A 121 -4.04 29.06 -0.74
C PRO A 121 -4.30 27.61 -1.18
N LYS A 122 -3.38 27.04 -1.95
CA LYS A 122 -3.45 25.64 -2.42
C LYS A 122 -3.33 24.62 -1.30
N ARG A 123 -2.54 24.88 -0.24
CA ARG A 123 -2.43 23.99 0.92
C ARG A 123 -3.72 23.97 1.72
N ARG A 124 -4.31 25.15 1.96
CA ARG A 124 -5.60 25.28 2.66
C ARG A 124 -6.74 24.62 1.88
N GLU A 125 -6.74 24.78 0.56
CA GLU A 125 -7.69 24.10 -0.32
C GLU A 125 -7.55 22.59 -0.20
N ALA A 126 -6.33 22.04 -0.29
CA ALA A 126 -6.12 20.60 -0.12
C ALA A 126 -6.54 20.09 1.28
N ILE A 127 -6.21 20.82 2.35
CA ILE A 127 -6.66 20.47 3.71
C ILE A 127 -8.19 20.47 3.79
N SER A 128 -8.86 21.45 3.18
CA SER A 128 -10.32 21.53 3.13
C SER A 128 -10.90 20.34 2.36
N SER A 129 -10.33 20.01 1.20
CA SER A 129 -10.73 18.85 0.40
C SER A 129 -10.53 17.54 1.14
N ILE A 130 -9.42 17.39 1.88
CA ILE A 130 -9.16 16.21 2.72
C ILE A 130 -10.22 16.10 3.83
N ASN A 131 -10.50 17.20 4.54
CA ASN A 131 -11.51 17.22 5.59
C ASN A 131 -12.90 16.84 5.07
N GLN A 132 -13.28 17.38 3.90
CA GLN A 132 -14.58 17.10 3.29
C GLN A 132 -14.69 15.67 2.75
N SER A 133 -13.64 15.17 2.07
CA SER A 133 -13.66 13.83 1.46
C SER A 133 -13.53 12.70 2.47
N PHE A 134 -12.73 12.85 3.53
CA PHE A 134 -12.34 11.74 4.40
C PHE A 134 -12.88 11.84 5.84
N PHE A 135 -13.23 13.04 6.31
CA PHE A 135 -13.62 13.29 7.70
C PHE A 135 -15.03 13.88 7.85
N GLN A 136 -15.83 13.89 6.78
CA GLN A 136 -17.20 14.41 6.77
C GLN A 136 -17.30 15.86 7.28
N GLY A 137 -16.22 16.64 7.11
CA GLY A 137 -16.14 18.03 7.55
C GLY A 137 -15.69 18.24 9.00
N ILE A 138 -15.53 17.19 9.81
CA ILE A 138 -15.10 17.29 11.21
C ILE A 138 -13.78 16.53 11.38
N MET A 139 -12.67 17.26 11.23
CA MET A 139 -11.33 16.72 11.40
C MET A 139 -10.71 17.21 12.72
N SER A 140 -10.05 16.31 13.45
CA SER A 140 -9.27 16.63 14.64
C SER A 140 -8.21 17.72 14.40
N PRO A 141 -8.01 18.67 15.31
CA PRO A 141 -6.86 19.59 15.28
C PRO A 141 -5.50 18.91 15.16
N ARG A 142 -5.37 17.68 15.68
CA ARG A 142 -4.17 16.86 15.52
C ARG A 142 -3.82 16.62 14.05
N TRP A 143 -4.82 16.35 13.22
CA TRP A 143 -4.62 16.09 11.79
C TRP A 143 -4.13 17.32 11.06
N TYR A 144 -4.66 18.51 11.36
CA TYR A 144 -4.18 19.75 10.75
C TYR A 144 -2.69 19.95 11.00
N TYR A 145 -2.23 19.74 12.25
CA TYR A 145 -0.82 19.81 12.58
C TYR A 145 0.01 18.75 11.84
N SER A 146 -0.43 17.49 11.80
CA SER A 146 0.30 16.43 11.10
C SER A 146 0.40 16.70 9.59
N ILE A 147 -0.67 17.20 8.97
CA ILE A 147 -0.68 17.55 7.54
C ILE A 147 0.29 18.70 7.27
N ASP A 148 0.29 19.75 8.10
CA ASP A 148 1.25 20.85 7.99
C ASP A 148 2.70 20.37 8.19
N GLU A 149 2.95 19.50 9.18
CA GLU A 149 4.25 18.88 9.40
C GLU A 149 4.71 18.09 8.16
N TRP A 150 3.82 17.30 7.53
CA TRP A 150 4.16 16.53 6.33
C TRP A 150 4.41 17.40 5.11
N PHE A 151 3.65 18.48 4.96
CA PHE A 151 3.90 19.49 3.92
C PHE A 151 5.30 20.09 4.03
N ASP A 152 5.76 20.36 5.25
CA ASP A 152 7.04 21.04 5.48
C ASP A 152 8.22 20.05 5.55
N ARG A 153 8.05 18.93 6.25
CA ARG A 153 9.09 17.91 6.43
C ARG A 153 9.36 17.14 5.14
N PHE A 154 8.33 16.76 4.40
CA PHE A 154 8.48 15.92 3.20
C PHE A 154 8.44 16.72 1.90
N GLY A 155 7.97 17.96 1.94
CA GLY A 155 7.90 18.84 0.77
C GLY A 155 6.83 18.42 -0.23
N PHE A 156 5.76 17.77 0.22
CA PHE A 156 4.68 17.28 -0.64
C PHE A 156 3.89 18.43 -1.29
N GLU A 157 3.50 18.24 -2.54
CA GLU A 157 2.54 19.10 -3.23
C GLU A 157 1.11 18.83 -2.71
N PRO A 158 0.20 19.82 -2.73
CA PRO A 158 -1.21 19.66 -2.35
C PRO A 158 -1.89 18.40 -2.93
N ASN A 159 -1.67 18.08 -4.20
CA ASN A 159 -2.26 16.91 -4.84
C ASN A 159 -1.71 15.58 -4.29
N VAL A 160 -0.40 15.53 -4.01
CA VAL A 160 0.24 14.36 -3.39
C VAL A 160 -0.31 14.12 -1.99
N MET A 161 -0.54 15.18 -1.22
CA MET A 161 -1.16 15.07 0.09
C MET A 161 -2.59 14.49 0.00
N TYR A 162 -3.39 14.93 -0.96
CA TYR A 162 -4.72 14.36 -1.17
C TYR A 162 -4.65 12.87 -1.53
N SER A 163 -3.77 12.50 -2.47
CA SER A 163 -3.58 11.10 -2.88
C SER A 163 -3.06 10.20 -1.76
N LEU A 164 -2.23 10.74 -0.85
CA LEU A 164 -1.77 10.01 0.33
C LEU A 164 -2.95 9.58 1.22
N PHE A 165 -3.88 10.50 1.48
CA PHE A 165 -5.10 10.19 2.24
C PHE A 165 -6.01 9.24 1.49
N GLN A 166 -6.14 9.39 0.17
CA GLN A 166 -6.90 8.48 -0.66
C GLN A 166 -6.37 7.04 -0.56
N GLU A 167 -5.05 6.82 -0.71
CA GLU A 167 -4.46 5.48 -0.58
C GLU A 167 -4.68 4.87 0.81
N CYS A 168 -4.63 5.69 1.86
CA CYS A 168 -4.89 5.22 3.23
C CYS A 168 -6.38 4.92 3.47
N ALA A 169 -7.28 5.71 2.86
CA ALA A 169 -8.73 5.51 2.93
C ALA A 169 -9.16 4.25 2.18
N ASP A 170 -8.63 4.01 0.98
CA ASP A 170 -8.90 2.81 0.18
C ASP A 170 -8.54 1.51 0.93
N ARG A 171 -7.59 1.61 1.87
CA ARG A 171 -7.15 0.51 2.75
C ARG A 171 -7.89 0.46 4.09
N ASN A 172 -8.89 1.33 4.29
CA ASN A 172 -9.63 1.52 5.54
C ASN A 172 -8.71 1.81 6.74
N LYS A 173 -7.63 2.58 6.54
CA LYS A 173 -6.62 2.89 7.58
C LYS A 173 -6.34 4.39 7.67
N LEU A 174 -7.33 5.17 8.12
CA LEU A 174 -7.18 6.60 8.40
C LEU A 174 -6.81 6.85 9.87
N ASN A 175 -5.58 6.50 10.24
CA ASN A 175 -4.98 6.79 11.54
C ASN A 175 -3.73 7.66 11.33
N PRO A 176 -3.51 8.75 12.09
CA PRO A 176 -2.33 9.62 11.93
C PRO A 176 -0.99 8.86 11.94
N TYR A 177 -0.86 7.80 12.74
CA TYR A 177 0.36 6.99 12.79
C TYR A 177 0.59 6.19 11.50
N TYR A 178 -0.48 5.63 10.94
CA TYR A 178 -0.40 4.87 9.69
C TYR A 178 -0.14 5.78 8.50
N VAL A 179 -0.88 6.89 8.40
CA VAL A 179 -0.69 7.88 7.34
C VAL A 179 0.72 8.47 7.39
N GLY A 180 1.23 8.74 8.60
CA GLY A 180 2.61 9.20 8.78
C GLY A 180 3.66 8.18 8.30
N ALA A 181 3.46 6.89 8.55
CA ALA A 181 4.36 5.85 8.05
C ALA A 181 4.32 5.72 6.52
N VAL A 182 3.13 5.85 5.90
CA VAL A 182 2.99 5.87 4.44
C VAL A 182 3.64 7.13 3.86
N ALA A 183 3.49 8.28 4.51
CA ALA A 183 4.15 9.52 4.11
C ALA A 183 5.68 9.41 4.16
N GLU A 184 6.24 8.80 5.21
CA GLU A 184 7.68 8.57 5.33
C GLU A 184 8.19 7.60 4.25
N ASP A 185 7.44 6.55 3.93
CA ASP A 185 7.75 5.63 2.82
C ASP A 185 7.71 6.33 1.45
N TRP A 186 6.68 7.15 1.18
CA TRP A 186 6.57 7.94 -0.05
C TRP A 186 7.75 8.91 -0.19
N HIS A 187 8.10 9.59 0.90
CA HIS A 187 9.25 10.48 0.94
C HIS A 187 10.57 9.74 0.73
N GLY A 188 10.74 8.57 1.34
CA GLY A 188 11.91 7.71 1.16
C GLY A 188 12.08 7.22 -0.29
N ARG A 189 10.97 7.09 -1.03
CA ARG A 189 10.96 6.81 -2.48
C ARG A 189 11.14 8.05 -3.36
N GLY A 190 11.32 9.23 -2.76
CA GLY A 190 11.56 10.49 -3.46
C GLY A 190 10.31 11.13 -4.07
N ILE A 191 9.11 10.74 -3.64
CA ILE A 191 7.86 11.30 -4.15
C ILE A 191 7.62 12.67 -3.51
N ARG A 192 7.44 13.72 -4.31
CA ARG A 192 7.11 15.07 -3.80
C ARG A 192 6.00 15.77 -4.58
N ASN A 193 5.93 15.56 -5.89
CA ASN A 193 4.90 16.12 -6.76
C ASN A 193 4.07 15.02 -7.43
N TYR A 194 3.04 15.42 -8.18
CA TYR A 194 2.15 14.48 -8.85
C TYR A 194 2.88 13.63 -9.92
N ASP A 195 3.84 14.21 -10.64
CA ASP A 195 4.61 13.50 -11.67
C ASP A 195 5.47 12.37 -11.06
N ASP A 196 6.04 12.60 -9.87
CA ASP A 196 6.77 11.59 -9.12
C ASP A 196 5.86 10.45 -8.68
N LEU A 197 4.65 10.78 -8.22
CA LEU A 197 3.66 9.81 -7.79
C LEU A 197 3.19 8.94 -8.98
N GLU A 198 2.94 9.56 -10.13
CA GLU A 198 2.56 8.84 -11.35
C GLU A 198 3.69 7.93 -11.84
N ARG A 199 4.94 8.41 -11.82
CA ARG A 199 6.12 7.61 -12.18
C ARG A 199 6.27 6.39 -11.25
N ASP A 200 6.13 6.59 -9.94
CA ASP A 200 6.17 5.49 -8.97
C ASP A 200 5.02 4.51 -9.17
N ALA A 201 3.80 5.00 -9.42
CA ALA A 201 2.64 4.15 -9.70
C ALA A 201 2.87 3.27 -10.94
N ARG A 202 3.31 3.87 -12.06
CA ARG A 202 3.69 3.14 -13.28
C ARG A 202 4.74 2.07 -13.00
N GLN A 203 5.76 2.42 -12.21
CA GLN A 203 6.83 1.48 -11.87
C GLN A 203 6.35 0.29 -11.05
N ARG A 204 5.49 0.54 -10.04
CA ARG A 204 4.89 -0.53 -9.24
C ARG A 204 3.96 -1.41 -10.07
N GLU A 205 3.20 -0.82 -10.99
CA GLU A 205 2.35 -1.56 -11.91
C GLU A 205 3.16 -2.46 -12.83
N LYS A 206 4.27 -1.97 -13.40
CA LYS A 206 5.20 -2.78 -14.21
C LYS A 206 5.71 -3.99 -13.41
N ILE A 207 6.16 -3.79 -12.18
CA ILE A 207 6.64 -4.88 -11.30
C ILE A 207 5.50 -5.85 -10.96
N ASN A 208 4.29 -5.35 -10.68
CA ASN A 208 3.14 -6.20 -10.35
C ASN A 208 2.67 -7.03 -11.54
N ALA A 209 2.62 -6.43 -12.73
CA ALA A 209 2.30 -7.14 -13.97
C ALA A 209 3.33 -8.24 -14.23
N MET A 210 4.62 -7.94 -14.10
CA MET A 210 5.68 -8.93 -14.24
C MET A 210 5.58 -10.04 -13.19
N THR A 211 5.32 -9.68 -11.92
CA THR A 211 5.19 -10.66 -10.83
C THR A 211 4.03 -11.62 -11.09
N ARG A 212 2.89 -11.12 -11.61
CA ARG A 212 1.75 -11.94 -12.01
C ARG A 212 2.08 -12.85 -13.19
N LEU A 213 2.77 -12.32 -14.20
CA LEU A 213 3.22 -13.10 -15.36
C LEU A 213 4.11 -14.26 -14.94
N VAL A 214 5.13 -13.98 -14.11
CA VAL A 214 6.06 -14.99 -13.60
C VAL A 214 5.31 -16.03 -12.75
N GLY A 215 4.45 -15.59 -11.83
CA GLY A 215 3.65 -16.49 -10.98
C GLY A 215 2.73 -17.41 -11.80
N ASN A 216 2.09 -16.88 -12.84
CA ASN A 216 1.23 -17.65 -13.74
C ASN A 216 2.02 -18.68 -14.56
N LEU A 217 3.18 -18.30 -15.10
CA LEU A 217 4.03 -19.22 -15.87
C LEU A 217 4.62 -20.34 -15.02
N LEU A 218 4.91 -20.06 -13.75
CA LEU A 218 5.44 -21.05 -12.80
C LEU A 218 4.34 -21.79 -12.02
N ASN A 219 3.07 -21.41 -12.22
CA ASN A 219 1.93 -21.90 -11.44
C ASN A 219 2.20 -21.88 -9.92
N LYS A 220 2.76 -20.76 -9.44
CA LYS A 220 3.22 -20.59 -8.05
C LYS A 220 2.72 -19.29 -7.46
N ASP A 221 2.38 -19.33 -6.17
CA ASP A 221 2.16 -18.14 -5.36
C ASP A 221 3.46 -17.36 -5.11
N MET A 222 3.47 -16.10 -5.52
CA MET A 222 4.65 -15.24 -5.43
C MET A 222 4.79 -14.68 -4.01
N THR A 223 5.90 -15.01 -3.35
CA THR A 223 6.24 -14.49 -2.02
C THR A 223 6.86 -13.09 -2.13
N ALA A 224 7.01 -12.43 -0.97
CA ALA A 224 7.73 -11.15 -0.90
C ALA A 224 9.19 -11.27 -1.37
N PHE A 225 9.83 -12.45 -1.21
CA PHE A 225 11.16 -12.72 -1.73
C PHE A 225 11.15 -12.81 -3.26
N ASP A 226 10.21 -13.57 -3.82
CA ASP A 226 10.06 -13.71 -5.28
C ASP A 226 9.81 -12.34 -5.94
N ARG A 227 9.01 -11.47 -5.32
CA ARG A 227 8.77 -10.10 -5.79
C ARG A 227 10.03 -9.21 -5.78
N ARG A 228 11.00 -9.47 -4.89
CA ARG A 228 12.30 -8.75 -4.89
C ARG A 228 13.15 -9.16 -6.09
N LEU A 229 13.16 -10.45 -6.45
CA LEU A 229 13.86 -10.93 -7.64
C LEU A 229 13.24 -10.33 -8.91
N VAL A 230 11.92 -10.33 -9.01
CA VAL A 230 11.22 -9.68 -10.14
C VAL A 230 11.52 -8.18 -10.19
N ASN A 231 11.55 -7.50 -9.04
CA ASN A 231 11.95 -6.09 -8.97
C ASN A 231 13.37 -5.87 -9.50
N LYS A 232 14.34 -6.69 -9.08
CA LYS A 232 15.72 -6.68 -9.58
C LYS A 232 15.74 -6.82 -11.12
N TRP A 233 15.04 -7.80 -11.68
CA TRP A 233 15.02 -8.01 -13.14
C TRP A 233 14.40 -6.84 -13.91
N VAL A 234 13.33 -6.24 -13.38
CA VAL A 234 12.61 -5.16 -14.05
C VAL A 234 13.32 -3.81 -13.92
N ASN A 235 13.94 -3.53 -12.77
CA ASN A 235 14.52 -2.21 -12.46
C ASN A 235 16.02 -2.14 -12.59
N GLU A 236 16.75 -3.15 -12.12
CA GLU A 236 18.20 -3.16 -12.18
C GLU A 236 18.66 -3.66 -13.55
N PHE A 237 18.06 -4.74 -14.06
CA PHE A 237 18.42 -5.30 -15.37
C PHE A 237 17.66 -4.66 -16.54
N ASN A 238 16.61 -3.88 -16.24
CA ASN A 238 15.73 -3.23 -17.21
C ASN A 238 15.16 -4.21 -18.27
N TYR A 239 14.88 -5.45 -17.86
CA TYR A 239 14.31 -6.45 -18.76
C TYR A 239 12.83 -6.22 -19.03
N ASP A 240 12.42 -6.57 -20.25
CA ASP A 240 11.04 -6.53 -20.69
C ASP A 240 10.31 -7.86 -20.38
N ALA A 241 9.01 -7.87 -20.65
CA ALA A 241 8.17 -9.04 -20.42
C ALA A 241 8.57 -10.21 -21.34
N ASP A 242 9.00 -9.91 -22.56
CA ASP A 242 9.29 -10.91 -23.58
C ASP A 242 10.57 -11.68 -23.27
N LEU A 243 11.63 -10.99 -22.83
CA LEU A 243 12.89 -11.61 -22.43
C LEU A 243 12.73 -12.47 -21.16
N ILE A 244 12.01 -11.96 -20.16
CA ILE A 244 11.72 -12.74 -18.93
C ILE A 244 10.86 -13.96 -19.28
N THR A 245 9.84 -13.79 -20.11
CA THR A 245 9.01 -14.91 -20.59
C THR A 245 9.84 -15.93 -21.37
N HIS A 246 10.80 -15.47 -22.18
CA HIS A 246 11.69 -16.35 -22.94
C HIS A 246 12.58 -17.17 -22.00
N ALA A 247 13.21 -16.54 -21.01
CA ALA A 247 13.99 -17.23 -19.99
C ALA A 247 13.17 -18.28 -19.23
N LEU A 248 11.93 -17.94 -18.87
CA LEU A 248 11.00 -18.85 -18.20
C LEU A 248 10.60 -20.02 -19.10
N ARG A 249 10.29 -19.79 -20.37
CA ARG A 249 9.90 -20.85 -21.31
C ARG A 249 11.01 -21.87 -21.55
N LEU A 250 12.27 -21.42 -21.66
CA LEU A 250 13.42 -22.33 -21.82
C LEU A 250 13.50 -23.35 -20.68
N SER A 251 13.13 -22.94 -19.48
CA SER A 251 13.22 -23.76 -18.28
C SER A 251 12.02 -24.67 -18.01
N THR A 252 10.93 -24.57 -18.79
CA THR A 252 9.69 -25.34 -18.56
C THR A 252 9.89 -26.86 -18.66
N ARG A 253 11.06 -27.29 -19.13
CA ARG A 253 11.48 -28.69 -19.23
C ARG A 253 12.25 -29.18 -18.01
N LEU A 254 12.64 -28.31 -17.07
CA LEU A 254 13.21 -28.73 -15.79
C LEU A 254 12.08 -29.29 -14.89
N HIS A 255 12.33 -30.44 -14.26
CA HIS A 255 11.36 -31.14 -13.41
C HIS A 255 10.94 -30.32 -12.14
N SER A 256 11.56 -29.17 -11.87
CA SER A 256 11.17 -28.25 -10.79
C SER A 256 11.75 -26.84 -11.01
N PRO A 257 11.09 -25.96 -11.79
CA PRO A 257 11.56 -24.59 -11.98
C PRO A 257 11.47 -23.80 -10.66
N ASN A 258 12.61 -23.25 -10.21
CA ASN A 258 12.72 -22.47 -8.97
C ASN A 258 13.13 -21.02 -9.30
N MET A 259 12.65 -20.05 -8.52
CA MET A 259 13.00 -18.63 -8.67
C MET A 259 14.50 -18.35 -8.58
N ASP A 260 15.23 -19.08 -7.73
CA ASP A 260 16.69 -18.96 -7.65
C ASP A 260 17.40 -19.39 -8.94
N TYR A 261 16.82 -20.35 -9.67
CA TYR A 261 17.35 -20.79 -10.95
C TYR A 261 17.22 -19.68 -12.00
N PHE A 262 16.03 -19.07 -12.07
CA PHE A 262 15.77 -17.95 -12.97
C PHE A 262 16.64 -16.74 -12.68
N ASP A 263 16.84 -16.43 -11.39
CA ASP A 263 17.69 -15.29 -11.03
C ASP A 263 19.12 -15.48 -11.53
N LYS A 264 19.68 -16.69 -11.45
CA LYS A 264 21.02 -16.99 -11.98
C LYS A 264 21.11 -16.86 -13.49
N VAL A 265 20.12 -17.39 -14.22
CA VAL A 265 20.07 -17.28 -15.69
C VAL A 265 20.00 -15.81 -16.12
N LEU A 266 19.05 -15.08 -15.54
CA LEU A 266 18.83 -13.67 -15.87
C LEU A 266 20.00 -12.78 -15.45
N THR A 267 20.67 -13.12 -14.33
CA THR A 267 21.90 -12.43 -13.90
C THR A 267 23.05 -12.69 -14.86
N ALA A 268 23.25 -13.93 -15.32
CA ALA A 268 24.30 -14.24 -16.30
C ALA A 268 24.06 -13.56 -17.66
N TRP A 269 22.80 -13.48 -18.10
CA TRP A 269 22.43 -12.70 -19.29
C TRP A 269 22.75 -11.21 -19.10
N HIS A 270 22.54 -10.69 -17.90
CA HIS A 270 22.80 -9.28 -17.61
C HIS A 270 24.30 -8.99 -17.62
N GLU A 271 25.10 -9.87 -17.01
CA GLU A 271 26.56 -9.81 -17.02
C GLU A 271 27.14 -9.95 -18.44
N ALA A 272 26.48 -10.73 -19.30
CA ALA A 272 26.82 -10.86 -20.72
C ALA A 272 26.31 -9.70 -21.60
N GLY A 273 25.58 -8.74 -21.04
CA GLY A 273 25.03 -7.59 -21.77
C GLY A 273 23.86 -7.93 -22.71
N VAL A 274 23.16 -9.03 -22.46
CA VAL A 274 21.99 -9.47 -23.22
C VAL A 274 20.78 -8.63 -22.82
N THR A 275 20.30 -7.78 -23.73
CA THR A 275 19.17 -6.87 -23.47
C THR A 275 17.92 -7.18 -24.29
N ASP A 276 18.01 -8.10 -25.25
CA ASP A 276 16.93 -8.45 -26.17
C ASP A 276 16.86 -9.95 -26.43
N VAL A 277 15.68 -10.46 -26.79
CA VAL A 277 15.41 -11.87 -27.08
C VAL A 277 16.33 -12.38 -28.20
N ALA A 278 16.61 -11.56 -29.22
CA ALA A 278 17.53 -11.94 -30.30
C ALA A 278 18.96 -12.16 -29.78
N THR A 279 19.45 -11.27 -28.92
CA THR A 279 20.77 -11.41 -28.29
C THR A 279 20.82 -12.59 -27.32
N ALA A 280 19.72 -12.91 -26.65
CA ALA A 280 19.61 -14.05 -25.76
C ALA A 280 19.71 -15.38 -26.53
N ARG A 281 19.04 -15.47 -27.69
CA ARG A 281 19.15 -16.62 -28.60
C ARG A 281 20.57 -16.77 -29.16
N ALA A 282 21.21 -15.68 -29.57
CA ALA A 282 22.60 -15.71 -30.05
C ALA A 282 23.58 -16.18 -28.96
N HIS A 283 23.42 -15.67 -27.73
CA HIS A 283 24.21 -16.10 -26.58
C HIS A 283 24.00 -17.58 -26.23
N GLN A 284 22.77 -18.09 -26.36
CA GLN A 284 22.48 -19.53 -26.23
C GLN A 284 23.23 -20.35 -27.29
N GLU A 285 23.20 -19.92 -28.56
CA GLU A 285 23.89 -20.63 -29.64
C GLU A 285 25.41 -20.62 -29.47
N GLU A 286 25.98 -19.50 -29.04
CA GLU A 286 27.42 -19.36 -28.81
C GLU A 286 27.89 -20.19 -27.60
N PHE A 287 27.10 -20.23 -26.53
CA PHE A 287 27.35 -21.11 -25.39
C PHE A 287 27.28 -22.60 -25.81
N ARG A 288 26.32 -22.96 -26.67
CA ARG A 288 26.21 -24.32 -27.22
C ARG A 288 27.41 -24.69 -28.10
N ARG A 289 27.87 -23.77 -28.96
CA ARG A 289 29.01 -23.98 -29.86
C ARG A 289 30.33 -24.14 -29.10
N SER A 290 30.58 -23.29 -28.10
CA SER A 290 31.81 -23.36 -27.30
C SER A 290 31.93 -24.68 -26.52
N ARG A 291 30.79 -25.23 -26.05
CA ARG A 291 30.78 -26.54 -25.39
C ARG A 291 30.94 -27.72 -26.36
N GLN A 292 30.34 -27.66 -27.55
CA GLN A 292 30.56 -28.68 -28.58
C GLN A 292 32.04 -28.76 -28.98
N SER A 293 32.74 -27.63 -29.06
CA SER A 293 34.20 -27.62 -29.27
C SER A 293 34.99 -28.16 -28.08
N ALA A 294 34.58 -27.89 -26.84
CA ALA A 294 35.24 -28.41 -25.63
C ALA A 294 35.08 -29.92 -25.44
N ASN A 295 33.88 -30.46 -25.73
CA ASN A 295 33.60 -31.89 -25.64
C ASN A 295 34.31 -32.71 -26.75
N MET A 296 34.55 -32.10 -27.91
CA MET A 296 35.36 -32.69 -28.99
C MET A 296 36.86 -32.74 -28.65
N SER A 297 37.37 -31.81 -27.83
CA SER A 297 38.77 -31.88 -27.36
C SER A 297 38.99 -32.94 -26.26
N HIS A 298 38.01 -33.16 -25.36
CA HIS A 298 38.14 -34.18 -24.30
C HIS A 298 37.97 -35.63 -24.79
N SER A 299 37.23 -35.85 -25.87
CA SER A 299 37.08 -37.17 -26.49
C SER A 299 38.31 -37.60 -27.33
N ALA A 300 39.19 -36.66 -27.71
CA ALA A 300 40.44 -36.96 -28.38
C ALA A 300 41.56 -37.41 -27.40
N GLU A 301 41.45 -37.10 -26.11
CA GLU A 301 42.53 -37.33 -25.13
C GLU A 301 42.31 -38.56 -24.22
N SER A 302 41.07 -39.06 -24.13
CA SER A 302 40.72 -40.29 -23.38
C SER A 302 41.01 -41.61 -24.13
N GLY A 303 41.59 -41.55 -25.34
CA GLY A 303 41.83 -42.71 -26.19
C GLY A 303 43.03 -43.60 -25.81
N ASN A 304 43.79 -43.29 -24.76
CA ASN A 304 45.01 -44.04 -24.46
C ASN A 304 45.29 -44.24 -22.96
N SER A 305 44.61 -45.22 -22.34
CA SER A 305 45.21 -45.97 -21.23
C SER A 305 44.63 -47.38 -21.15
N SER A 306 45.51 -48.35 -21.37
CA SER A 306 45.31 -49.79 -21.37
C SER A 306 44.84 -50.35 -20.02
N ALA A 307 44.04 -51.40 -20.11
CA ALA A 307 43.59 -52.27 -19.03
C ALA A 307 44.72 -52.79 -18.12
N ALA A 308 44.49 -52.77 -16.80
CA ALA A 308 45.17 -53.62 -15.85
C ALA A 308 44.20 -54.05 -14.74
N SER A 309 43.98 -55.37 -14.68
CA SER A 309 43.25 -56.08 -13.64
C SER A 309 43.98 -56.05 -12.29
N GLY A 310 43.24 -55.96 -11.18
CA GLY A 310 43.76 -56.23 -9.84
C GLY A 310 42.65 -56.42 -8.80
N ARG A 311 42.46 -57.67 -8.35
CA ARG A 311 41.60 -58.05 -7.22
C ARG A 311 42.29 -57.73 -5.89
N GLY A 312 41.54 -57.37 -4.85
CA GLY A 312 42.04 -57.35 -3.46
C GLY A 312 41.00 -56.83 -2.45
N ALA A 313 40.54 -57.73 -1.59
CA ALA A 313 39.49 -57.53 -0.58
C ALA A 313 39.97 -56.83 0.70
N ALA A 314 39.05 -56.20 1.44
CA ALA A 314 39.00 -56.27 2.91
C ALA A 314 37.65 -55.78 3.45
N TYR A 315 36.97 -56.67 4.17
CA TYR A 315 35.85 -56.38 5.05
C TYR A 315 36.39 -55.79 6.37
N ALA A 316 35.76 -54.72 6.86
CA ALA A 316 35.79 -54.35 8.28
C ALA A 316 34.44 -53.71 8.65
N GLY A 317 33.68 -54.39 9.51
CA GLY A 317 32.39 -53.95 10.00
C GLY A 317 32.47 -52.92 11.12
N GLY A 318 31.36 -52.23 11.39
CA GLY A 318 31.25 -51.38 12.57
C GLY A 318 30.00 -50.50 12.62
N ASN A 319 28.95 -51.02 13.28
CA ASN A 319 27.90 -50.33 14.03
C ASN A 319 26.87 -49.41 13.35
N ARG A 320 25.64 -49.95 13.31
CA ARG A 320 24.37 -49.22 13.32
C ARG A 320 24.29 -48.28 14.54
N ARG A 321 24.10 -46.98 14.30
CA ARG A 321 23.54 -46.02 15.27
C ARG A 321 22.35 -45.30 14.64
N ARG A 322 21.31 -45.12 15.48
CA ARG A 322 19.98 -44.60 15.18
C ARG A 322 20.01 -43.20 14.54
N LYS A 323 19.13 -42.97 13.55
CA LYS A 323 18.79 -41.64 13.01
C LYS A 323 18.22 -40.74 14.13
N PRO A 324 18.73 -39.50 14.32
CA PRO A 324 17.93 -38.42 14.88
C PRO A 324 17.05 -37.77 13.79
N ALA A 325 16.02 -37.07 14.25
CA ALA A 325 14.95 -36.47 13.47
C ALA A 325 15.44 -35.37 12.50
N ALA A 326 14.65 -35.16 11.45
CA ALA A 326 14.90 -34.20 10.38
C ALA A 326 14.92 -32.76 10.91
N GLU A 327 16.11 -32.17 11.01
CA GLU A 327 16.29 -30.72 10.95
C GLU A 327 16.24 -30.30 9.47
N GLY A 328 15.50 -29.23 9.18
CA GLY A 328 15.30 -28.72 7.83
C GLY A 328 16.62 -28.35 7.19
N ASN A 329 17.02 -29.11 6.17
CA ASN A 329 18.24 -28.88 5.41
C ASN A 329 18.05 -27.67 4.47
N PHE A 330 18.22 -26.46 4.99
CA PHE A 330 18.37 -25.23 4.21
C PHE A 330 19.84 -25.00 3.82
N GLU A 331 20.54 -26.05 3.39
CA GLU A 331 21.82 -25.87 2.72
C GLU A 331 21.56 -25.27 1.33
N GLN A 332 22.16 -24.11 1.11
CA GLN A 332 22.21 -23.42 -0.16
C GLN A 332 22.75 -24.39 -1.22
N ARG A 333 21.89 -24.83 -2.15
CA ARG A 333 22.31 -25.76 -3.21
C ARG A 333 23.43 -25.09 -4.01
N VAL A 334 24.63 -25.66 -3.92
CA VAL A 334 25.75 -25.32 -4.79
C VAL A 334 25.50 -26.04 -6.10
N TYR A 335 25.36 -25.29 -7.18
CA TYR A 335 25.14 -25.84 -8.51
C TYR A 335 26.51 -25.98 -9.16
N ASP A 336 26.83 -27.17 -9.68
CA ASP A 336 28.12 -27.55 -10.27
C ASP A 336 28.23 -27.10 -11.74
N GLU A 337 29.35 -27.39 -12.42
CA GLU A 337 29.54 -27.09 -13.85
C GLU A 337 28.53 -27.80 -14.78
N ASN A 338 27.76 -28.78 -14.28
CA ASN A 338 26.66 -29.41 -15.03
C ASN A 338 25.39 -28.55 -15.03
N PHE A 339 25.31 -27.53 -14.17
CA PHE A 339 24.21 -26.54 -14.16
C PHE A 339 23.93 -25.91 -15.52
N TRP A 340 25.01 -25.59 -16.26
CA TRP A 340 24.91 -25.00 -17.58
C TRP A 340 24.67 -26.03 -18.70
N ALA A 341 24.98 -27.30 -18.43
CA ALA A 341 24.70 -28.39 -19.37
C ALA A 341 23.18 -28.54 -19.52
N ASP A 342 22.46 -28.69 -18.42
CA ASP A 342 21.01 -28.91 -18.44
C ASP A 342 20.23 -27.71 -19.00
N PHE A 343 20.80 -26.50 -18.96
CA PHE A 343 20.14 -25.28 -19.46
C PHE A 343 20.26 -25.11 -20.99
N TYR A 344 21.39 -25.51 -21.60
CA TYR A 344 21.66 -25.32 -23.03
C TYR A 344 21.71 -26.63 -23.84
N ASP A 345 21.70 -27.78 -23.17
CA ASP A 345 21.70 -29.11 -23.79
C ASP A 345 20.29 -29.68 -23.83
N ASP A 346 19.48 -29.16 -24.75
CA ASP A 346 18.23 -29.81 -25.12
C ASP A 346 17.94 -29.52 -26.61
N GLY A 347 18.14 -30.53 -27.46
CA GLY A 347 18.06 -30.40 -28.90
C GLY A 347 16.63 -30.20 -29.38
N LEU A 348 16.08 -28.98 -29.35
CA LEU A 348 14.76 -28.65 -29.93
C LEU A 348 14.48 -27.13 -30.05
N LEU A 349 15.42 -26.36 -30.60
CA LEU A 349 15.15 -25.02 -31.18
C LEU A 349 15.02 -25.05 -32.72
N ALA A 350 15.02 -26.23 -33.34
CA ALA A 350 14.58 -26.37 -34.72
C ALA A 350 13.09 -26.72 -34.71
N THR A 351 12.30 -26.01 -35.52
CA THR A 351 10.85 -26.15 -35.72
C THR A 351 9.98 -25.39 -34.72
N THR A 352 9.73 -24.12 -35.02
CA THR A 352 8.39 -23.51 -35.08
C THR A 352 8.55 -22.03 -35.44
N ASP A 353 8.82 -21.74 -36.71
CA ASP A 353 8.59 -20.41 -37.29
C ASP A 353 8.48 -20.44 -38.84
N ASP A 354 8.03 -21.56 -39.42
CA ASP A 354 7.72 -21.68 -40.86
C ASP A 354 6.39 -22.41 -41.07
N ALA A 355 5.27 -21.78 -40.70
CA ALA A 355 3.94 -22.15 -41.20
C ALA A 355 2.90 -21.08 -40.89
N ASN A 356 3.08 -19.86 -41.39
CA ASN A 356 1.92 -19.01 -41.64
C ASN A 356 2.20 -18.00 -42.75
N ASP A 357 2.41 -18.50 -43.96
CA ASP A 357 2.00 -17.76 -45.15
C ASP A 357 1.58 -18.76 -46.24
N SER A 358 0.67 -18.34 -47.12
CA SER A 358 0.04 -19.10 -48.21
C SER A 358 -1.08 -20.11 -47.88
N ALA A 359 -2.32 -19.62 -47.77
CA ALA A 359 -3.51 -20.29 -48.35
C ALA A 359 -4.64 -19.28 -48.60
N ALA A 360 -4.54 -18.53 -49.69
CA ALA A 360 -5.67 -17.86 -50.32
C ALA A 360 -6.05 -18.60 -51.62
N GLY A 361 -7.33 -18.96 -51.75
CA GLY A 361 -8.02 -19.02 -53.05
C GLY A 361 -8.53 -20.37 -53.55
N GLY A 362 -9.86 -20.43 -53.80
CA GLY A 362 -10.51 -21.33 -54.77
C GLY A 362 -11.37 -22.44 -54.14
N ALA A 363 -12.64 -22.25 -53.78
CA ALA A 363 -13.86 -22.05 -54.57
C ALA A 363 -14.59 -23.34 -55.00
N THR A 364 -15.94 -23.22 -55.00
CA THR A 364 -17.01 -24.09 -55.58
C THR A 364 -17.46 -25.28 -54.74
N ASP A 365 -18.74 -25.66 -54.63
CA ASP A 365 -20.06 -25.08 -54.91
C ASP A 365 -21.11 -26.07 -54.37
N SER A 366 -22.36 -25.61 -54.24
CA SER A 366 -23.63 -26.38 -54.16
C SER A 366 -24.10 -26.93 -52.79
N VAL A 367 -25.38 -26.91 -52.39
CA VAL A 367 -26.66 -26.26 -52.79
C VAL A 367 -27.73 -26.73 -51.76
N ALA A 368 -28.86 -25.99 -51.69
CA ALA A 368 -30.18 -26.30 -51.09
C ALA A 368 -30.31 -25.93 -49.60
N GLY A 369 -31.17 -25.00 -49.19
CA GLY A 369 -32.64 -24.89 -49.39
C GLY A 369 -33.24 -25.05 -47.98
N ASP A 370 -34.17 -24.28 -47.41
CA ASP A 370 -35.39 -23.55 -47.78
C ASP A 370 -35.55 -22.46 -46.70
N ALA A 371 -35.90 -21.21 -47.00
CA ALA A 371 -37.25 -20.68 -47.22
C ALA A 371 -38.15 -20.59 -45.97
N ASN A 372 -38.69 -19.37 -45.81
CA ASN A 372 -39.96 -19.00 -45.16
C ASN A 372 -39.99 -18.92 -43.61
N ASP A 373 -40.65 -17.95 -42.98
CA ASP A 373 -41.50 -16.86 -43.45
C ASP A 373 -41.78 -15.91 -42.26
N SER A 374 -42.06 -14.63 -42.55
CA SER A 374 -43.18 -13.80 -42.03
C SER A 374 -43.55 -13.82 -40.52
N VAL A 375 -43.95 -12.75 -39.82
CA VAL A 375 -44.47 -11.43 -40.17
C VAL A 375 -44.88 -10.72 -38.86
N ALA A 376 -44.92 -9.39 -38.91
CA ALA A 376 -45.70 -8.44 -38.08
C ALA A 376 -45.38 -8.35 -36.58
N GLY A 377 -45.44 -7.17 -35.95
CA GLY A 377 -46.02 -5.90 -36.38
C GLY A 377 -46.77 -5.26 -35.21
N ASP A 378 -46.90 -3.95 -35.30
CA ASP A 378 -47.62 -2.99 -34.45
C ASP A 378 -46.98 -2.56 -33.12
N SER A 379 -46.56 -1.30 -32.98
CA SER A 379 -47.33 -0.03 -32.98
C SER A 379 -48.31 0.06 -31.81
N ASN A 380 -48.04 0.94 -30.84
CA ASN A 380 -48.94 2.07 -30.60
C ASN A 380 -48.34 3.11 -29.66
N ASP A 381 -48.29 4.35 -30.17
CA ASP A 381 -48.36 5.60 -29.44
C ASP A 381 -49.62 5.70 -28.58
N HIS A 382 -49.54 6.45 -27.48
CA HIS A 382 -50.50 7.51 -27.10
C HIS A 382 -49.95 8.28 -25.88
N ASP A 383 -49.65 9.56 -26.11
CA ASP A 383 -50.24 10.74 -25.44
C ASP A 383 -50.28 10.80 -23.90
N ALA A 384 -50.18 11.93 -23.22
CA ALA A 384 -49.79 13.32 -23.47
C ALA A 384 -49.99 14.02 -22.11
N ASP A 385 -49.41 15.22 -21.97
CA ASP A 385 -49.78 16.28 -21.02
C ASP A 385 -49.50 16.12 -19.52
N ASN A 386 -49.26 17.16 -18.71
CA ASN A 386 -48.81 18.55 -18.80
C ASN A 386 -48.97 19.09 -17.34
N VAL A 387 -48.33 20.23 -17.03
CA VAL A 387 -48.70 21.23 -15.99
C VAL A 387 -48.01 21.16 -14.62
N THR A 388 -47.07 22.11 -14.47
CA THR A 388 -46.69 22.98 -13.34
C THR A 388 -47.33 22.81 -11.95
N ASP A 389 -46.50 22.86 -10.91
CA ASP A 389 -46.37 24.01 -9.97
C ASP A 389 -44.97 24.04 -9.32
#